data_AF-A0A924QQ32-F1
#
_entry.id   AF-A0A924QQ32-F1
#
_cell.length_a   1.000
_cell.length_b   1.000
_cell.length_c   1.000
_cell.angle_alpha   90.00
_cell.angle_beta   90.00
_cell.angle_gamma   90.00
#
_symmetry.space_group_name_H-M   'P 1'
#
loop_
_entity.id
_entity.type
_entity.pdbx_description
1 polymer ?
#
loop_
_entity_poly.entity_id
_entity_poly.type
_entity_poly.pdbx_seq_one_letter_code
_entity_poly.pdbx_strand_id
1 'polypeptide(L)'
;MTSVTQIFAQNPIIRNQYSADPSVRVFGDKVYLFPSHDILAKEGKGRIGWFCMEDYHVFSSTNLTDWTDHGMIVSQTATPWTKPDAYSMWAPDCIERNG
;
A
#
# COMPACT_ATOMS: atom_id res chain seq x y z
N MET A 1 33.36 -24.65 1.57
CA MET A 1 32.32 -24.31 0.58
C MET A 1 31.03 -24.04 1.32
N THR A 2 30.64 -22.77 1.43
CA THR A 2 29.35 -22.37 1.99
C THR A 2 28.31 -22.59 0.89
N SER A 3 27.40 -23.55 1.09
CA SER A 3 26.26 -23.74 0.19
C SER A 3 25.30 -22.56 0.36
N VAL A 4 25.02 -21.83 -0.71
CA VAL A 4 23.97 -20.79 -0.72
C VAL A 4 22.69 -21.48 -1.16
N THR A 5 21.72 -21.59 -0.25
CA THR A 5 20.39 -22.08 -0.59
C THR A 5 19.64 -21.00 -1.37
N GLN A 6 19.32 -21.29 -2.63
CA GLN A 6 18.48 -20.42 -3.44
C GLN A 6 17.03 -20.55 -2.96
N ILE A 7 16.45 -19.44 -2.49
CA ILE A 7 15.03 -19.35 -2.11
C ILE A 7 14.26 -18.60 -3.19
N PHE A 8 13.05 -19.06 -3.48
CA PHE A 8 12.13 -18.42 -4.44
C PHE A 8 11.08 -17.62 -3.66
N ALA A 9 10.84 -16.37 -4.07
CA ALA A 9 9.74 -15.58 -3.54
C ALA A 9 8.38 -16.15 -4.01
N GLN A 10 7.34 -15.88 -3.22
CA GLN A 10 5.97 -16.19 -3.61
C GLN A 10 5.40 -15.13 -4.56
N ASN A 11 4.27 -15.44 -5.19
CA ASN A 11 3.59 -14.50 -6.07
C ASN A 11 3.07 -13.28 -5.28
N PRO A 12 3.11 -12.07 -5.87
CA PRO A 12 2.47 -10.90 -5.28
C PRO A 12 0.99 -11.16 -4.98
N ILE A 13 0.56 -10.76 -3.77
CA ILE A 13 -0.84 -10.86 -3.33
C ILE A 13 -1.74 -9.82 -4.02
N ILE A 14 -1.18 -8.66 -4.36
CA ILE A 14 -1.79 -7.63 -5.22
C ILE A 14 -1.04 -7.63 -6.54
N ARG A 15 -1.76 -7.68 -7.68
CA ARG A 15 -1.15 -7.91 -9.01
C ARG A 15 -1.41 -6.80 -10.03
N ASN A 16 -2.36 -5.93 -9.75
CA ASN A 16 -2.81 -4.86 -10.65
C ASN A 16 -2.27 -3.47 -10.27
N GLN A 17 -1.55 -3.37 -9.15
CA GLN A 17 -0.94 -2.12 -8.65
C GLN A 17 0.37 -2.45 -7.93
N TYR A 18 1.25 -1.45 -7.77
CA TYR A 18 2.43 -1.58 -6.93
C TYR A 18 2.10 -1.17 -5.51
N SER A 19 2.39 -2.04 -4.55
CA SER A 19 2.07 -1.84 -3.14
C SER A 19 3.30 -2.13 -2.27
N ALA A 20 3.54 -1.30 -1.27
CA ALA A 20 4.63 -1.44 -0.31
C ALA A 20 4.13 -1.28 1.14
N ASP A 21 5.01 -1.51 2.12
CA ASP A 21 4.77 -1.23 3.54
C ASP A 21 3.45 -1.80 4.11
N PRO A 22 3.21 -3.11 4.02
CA PRO A 22 1.93 -3.70 4.37
C PRO A 22 1.65 -3.62 5.87
N SER A 23 0.66 -2.82 6.27
CA SER A 23 0.03 -2.90 7.60
C SER A 23 -1.21 -3.79 7.53
N VAL A 24 -1.21 -4.90 8.26
CA VAL A 24 -2.28 -5.91 8.24
C VAL A 24 -3.06 -5.88 9.54
N ARG A 25 -4.39 -5.77 9.45
CA ARG A 25 -5.32 -5.72 10.59
C ARG A 25 -6.44 -6.74 10.40
N VAL A 26 -6.97 -7.27 11.51
CA VAL A 26 -8.19 -8.08 11.49
C VAL A 26 -9.31 -7.20 12.03
N PHE A 27 -10.31 -6.93 11.19
CA PHE A 27 -11.52 -6.22 11.58
C PHE A 27 -12.72 -7.11 11.24
N GLY A 28 -13.52 -7.44 12.25
CA GLY A 28 -14.58 -8.45 12.12
C GLY A 28 -14.03 -9.82 11.70
N ASP A 29 -14.56 -10.35 10.60
CA ASP A 29 -14.23 -11.66 10.03
C ASP A 29 -13.23 -11.57 8.85
N LYS A 30 -12.67 -10.39 8.57
CA LYS A 30 -11.76 -10.16 7.44
C LYS A 30 -10.40 -9.65 7.89
N VAL A 31 -9.40 -10.02 7.10
CA VAL A 31 -8.09 -9.37 7.11
C VAL A 31 -8.14 -8.17 6.17
N TYR A 32 -7.71 -7.02 6.66
CA TYR A 32 -7.53 -5.79 5.91
C TYR A 32 -6.04 -5.49 5.77
N LEU A 33 -5.64 -5.10 4.58
CA LEU A 33 -4.29 -4.71 4.22
C LEU A 33 -4.29 -3.22 3.83
N PHE A 34 -3.45 -2.46 4.52
CA PHE A 34 -3.21 -1.02 4.32
C PHE A 34 -1.76 -0.83 3.86
N PRO A 35 -1.47 -0.88 2.55
CA PRO A 35 -0.16 -0.61 2.01
C PRO A 35 -0.01 0.85 1.57
N SER A 36 1.23 1.28 1.34
CA SER A 36 1.51 2.40 0.43
C SER A 36 1.13 2.02 -1.00
N HIS A 37 0.64 2.98 -1.81
CA HIS A 37 0.43 2.80 -3.26
C HIS A 37 1.56 3.46 -4.04
N ASP A 38 2.51 2.65 -4.52
CA ASP A 38 3.67 3.12 -5.27
C ASP A 38 3.27 3.49 -6.71
N ILE A 39 3.63 4.71 -7.14
CA ILE A 39 3.45 5.17 -8.51
C ILE A 39 4.78 5.61 -9.11
N LEU A 40 4.87 5.57 -10.44
CA LEU A 40 6.04 6.09 -11.14
C LEU A 40 6.04 7.62 -11.09
N ALA A 41 7.11 8.19 -10.55
CA ALA A 41 7.39 9.62 -10.65
C ALA A 41 7.52 10.05 -12.12
N LYS A 42 7.03 11.25 -12.42
CA LYS A 42 7.10 11.89 -13.75
C LYS A 42 7.62 13.31 -13.58
N GLU A 43 8.00 13.95 -14.68
CA GLU A 43 8.34 15.38 -14.65
C GLU A 43 7.18 16.19 -14.04
N GLY A 44 7.48 16.99 -13.00
CA GLY A 44 6.49 17.74 -12.24
C GLY A 44 5.60 16.91 -11.30
N LYS A 45 5.81 15.60 -11.18
CA LYS A 45 5.06 14.70 -10.29
C LYS A 45 6.01 13.77 -9.53
N GLY A 46 6.36 14.17 -8.32
CA GLY A 46 7.32 13.45 -7.48
C GLY A 46 8.76 13.58 -7.96
N ARG A 47 9.67 12.87 -7.29
CA ARG A 47 11.10 12.89 -7.58
C ARG A 47 11.50 11.61 -8.31
N ILE A 48 12.02 11.75 -9.53
CA ILE A 48 12.52 10.62 -10.32
C ILE A 48 13.62 9.88 -9.53
N GLY A 49 13.48 8.54 -9.43
CA GLY A 49 14.40 7.70 -8.65
C GLY A 49 14.18 7.74 -7.13
N TRP A 50 12.99 8.13 -6.67
CA TRP A 50 12.60 8.19 -5.27
C TRP A 50 11.20 7.59 -5.04
N PHE A 51 10.81 7.44 -3.78
CA PHE A 51 9.44 7.09 -3.38
C PHE A 51 8.44 8.15 -3.85
N CYS A 52 7.34 7.70 -4.45
CA CYS A 52 6.32 8.56 -5.02
C CYS A 52 4.95 7.90 -4.84
N MET A 53 4.15 8.44 -3.93
CA MET A 53 2.81 7.93 -3.59
C MET A 53 1.87 9.10 -3.34
N GLU A 54 0.70 9.09 -3.98
CA GLU A 54 -0.28 10.18 -3.87
C GLU A 54 -1.55 9.81 -3.10
N ASP A 55 -1.72 8.53 -2.78
CA ASP A 55 -2.93 8.00 -2.18
C ASP A 55 -2.70 6.65 -1.46
N TYR A 56 -3.76 6.14 -0.84
CA TYR A 56 -3.83 4.78 -0.30
C TYR A 56 -5.07 4.06 -0.84
N HIS A 57 -4.88 2.83 -1.30
CA HIS A 57 -5.94 1.83 -1.48
C HIS A 57 -6.00 0.90 -0.27
N VAL A 58 -7.18 0.34 0.03
CA VAL A 58 -7.31 -0.71 1.06
C VAL A 58 -7.80 -2.00 0.42
N PHE A 59 -7.25 -3.12 0.88
CA PHE A 59 -7.62 -4.44 0.43
C PHE A 59 -8.18 -5.27 1.58
N SER A 60 -9.09 -6.20 1.27
CA SER A 60 -9.55 -7.19 2.27
C SER A 60 -9.59 -8.60 1.72
N SER A 61 -9.41 -9.58 2.59
CA SER A 61 -9.56 -11.00 2.28
C SER A 61 -10.15 -11.78 3.46
N THR A 62 -10.91 -12.83 3.16
CA THR A 62 -11.39 -13.83 4.13
C THR A 62 -10.56 -15.12 4.10
N ASN A 63 -9.73 -15.32 3.08
CA ASN A 63 -8.99 -16.56 2.85
C ASN A 63 -7.49 -16.36 2.55
N LEU A 64 -7.00 -15.11 2.67
CA LEU A 64 -5.61 -14.68 2.41
C LEU A 64 -5.11 -14.92 0.98
N THR A 65 -5.98 -15.35 0.08
CA THR A 65 -5.64 -15.72 -1.30
C THR A 65 -6.33 -14.80 -2.30
N ASP A 66 -7.64 -14.59 -2.10
CA ASP A 66 -8.45 -13.70 -2.92
C ASP A 66 -8.60 -12.36 -2.20
N TRP A 67 -8.17 -11.29 -2.86
CA TRP A 67 -8.16 -9.95 -2.30
C TRP A 67 -9.14 -9.06 -3.05
N THR A 68 -10.02 -8.39 -2.29
CA THR A 68 -10.90 -7.34 -2.80
C THR A 68 -10.19 -6.00 -2.62
N ASP A 69 -10.05 -5.25 -3.71
CA ASP A 69 -9.64 -3.85 -3.72
C ASP A 69 -10.87 -2.97 -3.48
N HIS A 70 -10.86 -2.18 -2.40
CA HIS A 70 -11.95 -1.25 -2.07
C HIS A 70 -11.77 0.13 -2.70
N GLY A 71 -10.74 0.29 -3.53
CA GLY A 71 -10.39 1.57 -4.16
C GLY A 71 -9.60 2.49 -3.23
N MET A 72 -9.39 3.70 -3.74
CA MET A 72 -8.70 4.78 -3.03
C MET A 72 -9.53 5.28 -1.85
N ILE A 73 -8.97 5.23 -0.64
CA ILE A 73 -9.64 5.67 0.60
C ILE A 73 -9.19 7.06 1.07
N VAL A 74 -7.95 7.45 0.74
CA VAL A 74 -7.37 8.76 1.10
C VAL A 74 -6.43 9.18 -0.01
N SER A 75 -6.42 10.46 -0.37
CA SER A 75 -5.45 11.07 -1.28
C SER A 75 -4.75 12.27 -0.63
N GLN A 76 -3.58 12.65 -1.16
CA GLN A 76 -2.80 13.80 -0.70
C GLN A 76 -3.55 15.14 -0.90
N THR A 77 -4.56 15.17 -1.76
CA THR A 77 -5.40 16.36 -2.00
C THR A 77 -6.61 16.44 -1.07
N ALA A 78 -7.02 15.31 -0.48
CA ALA A 78 -8.09 15.25 0.52
C ALA A 78 -7.63 15.61 1.94
N THR A 79 -6.31 15.72 2.16
CA THR A 79 -5.71 15.98 3.48
C THR A 79 -5.27 17.45 3.58
N PRO A 80 -5.95 18.33 4.35
CA PRO A 80 -5.75 19.79 4.25
C PRO A 80 -4.36 20.30 4.65
N TRP A 81 -3.62 19.52 5.42
CA TRP A 81 -2.30 19.89 5.92
C TRP A 81 -1.15 19.30 5.08
N THR A 82 -1.43 18.39 4.15
CA THR A 82 -0.43 17.90 3.21
C THR A 82 -0.31 18.87 2.04
N LYS A 83 0.91 18.97 1.48
CA LYS A 83 1.06 19.65 0.18
C LYS A 83 0.43 18.76 -0.89
N PRO A 84 -0.43 19.30 -1.78
CA PRO A 84 -1.15 18.51 -2.78
C PRO A 84 -0.24 17.90 -3.86
N ASP A 85 1.03 18.30 -3.90
CA ASP A 85 2.10 17.85 -4.79
C ASP A 85 3.28 17.22 -4.03
N ALA A 86 3.06 16.76 -2.79
CA ALA A 86 4.12 16.17 -1.96
C ALA A 86 4.59 14.80 -2.47
N TYR A 87 3.69 13.98 -3.02
CA TYR A 87 3.93 12.60 -3.43
C TYR A 87 4.60 11.75 -2.33
N SER A 88 4.25 12.04 -1.08
CA SER A 88 4.89 11.49 0.11
C SER A 88 3.88 10.82 1.04
N MET A 89 2.84 10.20 0.48
CA MET A 89 1.92 9.33 1.24
C MET A 89 2.60 7.98 1.52
N TRP A 90 3.57 7.99 2.43
CA TRP A 90 4.39 6.82 2.81
C TRP A 90 3.64 5.82 3.71
N ALA A 91 4.33 4.81 4.24
CA ALA A 91 3.77 3.71 5.04
C ALA A 91 2.60 4.10 5.98
N PRO A 92 1.37 3.62 5.71
CA PRO A 92 0.22 3.84 6.58
C PRO A 92 0.05 2.72 7.60
N ASP A 93 -0.85 2.96 8.56
CA ASP A 93 -1.42 1.94 9.44
C ASP A 93 -2.84 2.38 9.83
N CYS A 94 -3.66 1.45 10.31
CA CYS A 94 -5.04 1.69 10.69
C CYS A 94 -5.35 1.02 12.03
N ILE A 95 -6.17 1.68 12.84
CA ILE A 95 -6.78 1.10 14.03
C ILE A 95 -8.29 1.35 14.01
N GLU A 96 -9.05 0.41 14.55
CA GLU A 96 -10.48 0.57 14.80
C GLU A 96 -10.70 1.01 16.25
N ARG A 97 -11.57 1.99 16.47
CA ARG A 97 -11.97 2.41 17.81
C ARG A 97 -13.37 3.01 17.79
N ASN A 98 -14.27 2.41 18.57
CA ASN A 98 -15.68 2.81 18.73
C ASN A 98 -16.58 2.57 17.50
N GLY A 99 -16.28 1.54 16.71
CA GLY A 99 -16.98 1.24 15.45
C GLY A 99 -16.59 2.21 14.34
#